data_AF-A0A349TN88-F1
#
_entry.id   AF-A0A349TN88-F1
#
_cell.length_a   1.000
_cell.length_b   1.000
_cell.length_c   1.000
_cell.angle_alpha   90.00
_cell.angle_beta   90.00
_cell.angle_gamma   90.00
#
_symmetry.space_group_name_H-M   'P 1'
#
loop_
_entity.id
_entity.type
_entity.pdbx_description
1 polymer ?
#
loop_
_entity_poly.entity_id
_entity_poly.type
_entity_poly.pdbx_seq_one_letter_code
_entity_poly.pdbx_strand_id
1 'polypeptide(L)'
;AIRPLKDGVIADFQVTEKMLQHFINKVHENSFFPPSPRVLVCVPCKSTQVERRAIRESVASAGARDVRLIEEPMAAAIGAGLPVEQASGSMVVDIGGGTTEIAIISLNGVVYSESVRVGGDRFDEAITTHVRRNYGSLIGDATAERIKKEIGCAFVGSSSEIREIDVRGRNLAEGVPRSFTLNSDEILEALQEPLTAIVQAVKGALEQSPPELASDIAESGLVLTGGGALMKDLDKLISEETGLPVIVAEDPLSCVARGGGKAMELMDAHDIDLVTLD
;
A
#
# COMPACT_ATOMS: atom_id res chain seq x y z
N ALA A 1 -2.02 14.91 13.17
CA ALA A 1 -3.38 14.49 12.78
C ALA A 1 -3.63 13.09 13.33
N ILE A 2 -4.87 12.73 13.66
CA ILE A 2 -5.22 11.36 14.07
C ILE A 2 -5.42 10.53 12.80
N ARG A 3 -4.77 9.37 12.69
CA ARG A 3 -4.97 8.39 11.61
C ARG A 3 -5.84 7.26 12.15
N PRO A 4 -7.16 7.25 11.87
CA PRO A 4 -8.08 6.30 12.50
C PRO A 4 -7.99 4.89 11.89
N LEU A 5 -7.36 4.78 10.71
CA LEU A 5 -6.92 3.54 10.09
C LEU A 5 -5.41 3.45 10.21
N LYS A 6 -4.90 2.32 10.73
CA LYS A 6 -3.47 2.07 10.89
C LYS A 6 -3.17 0.60 10.64
N ASP A 7 -2.10 0.31 9.92
CA ASP A 7 -1.63 -1.07 9.63
C ASP A 7 -2.75 -2.00 9.11
N GLY A 8 -3.63 -1.47 8.25
CA GLY A 8 -4.77 -2.20 7.68
C GLY A 8 -5.97 -2.41 8.60
N VAL A 9 -5.96 -1.86 9.82
CA VAL A 9 -7.03 -2.03 10.82
C VAL A 9 -7.67 -0.72 11.26
N ILE A 10 -8.92 -0.79 11.69
CA ILE A 10 -9.63 0.33 12.35
C ILE A 10 -9.08 0.48 13.78
N ALA A 11 -8.32 1.53 14.03
CA ALA A 11 -7.78 1.84 15.34
C ALA A 11 -8.76 2.65 16.20
N ASP A 12 -9.60 3.47 15.57
CA ASP A 12 -10.66 4.25 16.24
C ASP A 12 -11.94 4.25 15.40
N PHE A 13 -12.96 3.56 15.88
CA PHE A 13 -14.24 3.39 15.22
C PHE A 13 -15.00 4.71 15.04
N GLN A 14 -15.07 5.53 16.10
CA GLN A 14 -15.84 6.77 16.08
C GLN A 14 -15.21 7.80 15.14
N VAL A 15 -13.88 7.85 15.11
CA VAL A 15 -13.15 8.73 14.20
C VAL A 15 -13.23 8.21 12.76
N THR A 16 -13.19 6.89 12.56
CA THR A 16 -13.37 6.26 11.23
C THR A 16 -14.75 6.55 10.66
N GLU A 17 -15.82 6.38 11.44
CA GLU A 17 -17.19 6.68 11.03
C GLU A 17 -17.35 8.15 10.59
N LYS A 18 -16.84 9.09 11.41
CA LYS A 18 -16.86 10.53 11.06
C LYS A 18 -16.06 10.84 9.81
N MET A 19 -14.92 10.17 9.62
CA MET A 19 -14.09 10.31 8.42
C MET A 19 -14.84 9.83 7.18
N LEU A 20 -15.47 8.65 7.24
CA LEU A 20 -16.28 8.10 6.15
C LEU A 20 -17.48 9.00 5.84
N GLN A 21 -18.22 9.43 6.86
CA GLN A 21 -19.35 10.34 6.70
C GLN A 21 -18.93 11.66 6.04
N HIS A 22 -17.78 12.21 6.42
CA HIS A 22 -17.22 13.40 5.78
C HIS A 22 -16.97 13.18 4.29
N PHE A 23 -16.29 12.08 3.91
CA PHE A 23 -15.98 11.80 2.50
C PHE A 23 -17.23 11.47 1.67
N ILE A 24 -18.19 10.72 2.22
CA ILE A 24 -19.47 10.43 1.56
C ILE A 24 -20.24 11.73 1.31
N ASN A 25 -20.33 12.62 2.31
CA ASN A 25 -21.01 13.90 2.16
C ASN A 25 -20.31 14.80 1.14
N LYS A 26 -18.97 14.84 1.15
CA LYS A 26 -18.17 15.66 0.25
C LYS A 26 -18.45 15.35 -1.24
N VAL A 27 -18.64 14.08 -1.59
CA VAL A 27 -18.97 13.69 -2.98
C VAL A 27 -20.45 13.85 -3.32
N HIS A 28 -21.31 14.14 -2.32
CA HIS A 28 -22.75 14.38 -2.47
C HIS A 28 -23.19 15.81 -2.09
N GLU A 29 -22.27 16.78 -2.05
CA GLU A 29 -22.54 18.16 -1.59
C GLU A 29 -23.70 18.86 -2.33
N ASN A 30 -24.00 18.44 -3.56
CA ASN A 30 -25.07 19.01 -4.38
C ASN A 30 -26.43 18.29 -4.22
N SER A 31 -26.54 17.31 -3.33
CA SER A 31 -27.80 16.58 -3.08
C SER A 31 -28.67 17.30 -2.06
N PHE A 32 -29.95 17.52 -2.39
CA PHE A 32 -30.95 18.05 -1.44
C PHE A 32 -31.41 17.02 -0.40
N PHE A 33 -31.08 15.74 -0.58
CA PHE A 33 -31.43 14.64 0.31
C PHE A 33 -30.19 13.99 0.91
N PRO A 34 -30.28 13.44 2.15
CA PRO A 34 -29.19 12.66 2.73
C PRO A 34 -28.77 11.53 1.77
N PRO A 35 -27.47 11.38 1.47
CA PRO A 35 -27.00 10.36 0.55
C PRO A 35 -27.22 8.96 1.14
N SER A 36 -27.61 8.03 0.29
CA SER A 36 -27.78 6.61 0.64
C SER A 36 -27.10 5.73 -0.41
N PRO A 37 -25.75 5.79 -0.50
CA PRO A 37 -25.00 5.15 -1.57
C PRO A 37 -24.81 3.65 -1.32
N ARG A 38 -24.58 2.91 -2.41
CA ARG A 38 -23.92 1.60 -2.33
C ARG A 38 -22.42 1.86 -2.21
N VAL A 39 -21.73 1.11 -1.36
CA VAL A 39 -20.30 1.32 -1.11
C VAL A 39 -19.57 -0.01 -1.25
N LEU A 40 -18.54 -0.02 -2.09
CA LEU A 40 -17.55 -1.08 -2.14
C LEU A 40 -16.32 -0.63 -1.34
N VAL A 41 -15.86 -1.46 -0.39
CA VAL A 41 -14.68 -1.19 0.42
C VAL A 41 -13.61 -2.24 0.15
N CYS A 42 -12.41 -1.78 -0.16
CA CYS A 42 -11.23 -2.64 -0.27
C CYS A 42 -10.72 -2.96 1.14
N VAL A 43 -10.45 -4.23 1.42
CA VAL A 43 -9.96 -4.69 2.73
C VAL A 43 -8.71 -5.56 2.55
N PRO A 44 -7.74 -5.51 3.49
CA PRO A 44 -6.60 -6.41 3.45
C PRO A 44 -7.01 -7.88 3.35
N CYS A 45 -6.25 -8.70 2.63
CA CYS A 45 -6.57 -10.11 2.47
C CYS A 45 -6.67 -10.83 3.82
N LYS A 46 -5.77 -10.49 4.76
CA LYS A 46 -5.69 -11.09 6.09
C LYS A 46 -6.61 -10.46 7.15
N SER A 47 -7.56 -9.60 6.76
CA SER A 47 -8.55 -9.08 7.71
C SER A 47 -9.40 -10.21 8.30
N THR A 48 -9.46 -10.26 9.63
CA THR A 48 -10.31 -11.19 10.38
C THR A 48 -11.79 -10.91 10.13
N GLN A 49 -12.67 -11.89 10.39
CA GLN A 49 -14.12 -11.68 10.28
C GLN A 49 -14.62 -10.55 11.19
N VAL A 50 -13.99 -10.37 12.36
CA VAL A 50 -14.31 -9.27 13.28
C VAL A 50 -13.96 -7.93 12.65
N GLU A 51 -12.79 -7.79 12.03
CA GLU A 51 -12.37 -6.56 11.32
C GLU A 51 -13.24 -6.28 10.10
N ARG A 52 -13.55 -7.30 9.28
CA ARG A 52 -14.45 -7.17 8.11
C ARG A 52 -15.84 -6.71 8.54
N ARG A 53 -16.40 -7.29 9.60
CA ARG A 53 -17.68 -6.88 10.18
C ARG A 53 -17.63 -5.44 10.71
N ALA A 54 -16.57 -5.10 11.44
CA ALA A 54 -16.30 -3.76 11.95
C ALA A 54 -16.29 -2.70 10.84
N ILE A 55 -15.64 -3.01 9.71
CA ILE A 55 -15.62 -2.15 8.53
C ILE A 55 -17.03 -1.98 7.95
N ARG A 56 -17.77 -3.07 7.75
CA ARG A 56 -19.16 -3.02 7.25
C ARG A 56 -20.06 -2.17 8.14
N GLU A 57 -20.00 -2.37 9.46
CA GLU A 57 -20.79 -1.60 10.44
C GLU A 57 -20.42 -0.11 10.44
N SER A 58 -19.14 0.22 10.30
CA SER A 58 -18.66 1.61 10.24
C SER A 58 -19.16 2.32 8.98
N VAL A 59 -19.14 1.63 7.84
CA VAL A 59 -19.58 2.17 6.54
C VAL A 59 -21.11 2.30 6.49
N ALA A 60 -21.84 1.32 7.03
CA ALA A 60 -23.29 1.38 7.16
C ALA A 60 -23.72 2.54 8.08
N SER A 61 -23.08 2.70 9.24
CA SER A 61 -23.33 3.82 10.16
C SER A 61 -23.04 5.17 9.52
N ALA A 62 -22.06 5.24 8.60
CA ALA A 62 -21.75 6.43 7.82
C ALA A 62 -22.80 6.78 6.73
N GLY A 63 -23.86 5.98 6.56
CA GLY A 63 -25.00 6.26 5.68
C GLY A 63 -25.12 5.38 4.43
N ALA A 64 -24.27 4.36 4.27
CA ALA A 64 -24.36 3.43 3.14
C ALA A 64 -25.60 2.52 3.24
N ARG A 65 -26.29 2.30 2.12
CA ARG A 65 -27.45 1.36 2.05
C ARG A 65 -27.06 -0.09 1.83
N ASP A 66 -25.92 -0.29 1.20
CA ASP A 66 -25.35 -1.60 0.86
C ASP A 66 -23.84 -1.47 0.96
N VAL A 67 -23.20 -2.43 1.61
CA VAL A 67 -21.76 -2.45 1.84
C VAL A 67 -21.20 -3.76 1.34
N ARG A 68 -20.41 -3.69 0.28
CA ARG A 68 -19.68 -4.82 -0.28
C ARG A 68 -18.20 -4.70 0.09
N LEU A 69 -17.55 -5.84 0.29
CA LEU A 69 -16.11 -5.89 0.51
C LEU A 69 -15.44 -6.59 -0.66
N ILE A 70 -14.27 -6.10 -1.05
CA ILE A 70 -13.36 -6.74 -2.00
C ILE A 70 -11.98 -6.80 -1.38
N GLU A 71 -11.22 -7.84 -1.71
CA GLU A 71 -9.83 -7.95 -1.29
C GLU A 71 -8.99 -6.85 -1.97
N GLU A 72 -8.22 -6.12 -1.17
CA GLU A 72 -7.37 -5.02 -1.62
C GLU A 72 -6.42 -5.43 -2.76
N PRO A 73 -5.69 -6.55 -2.71
CA PRO A 73 -4.82 -6.92 -3.83
C PRO A 73 -5.60 -7.33 -5.09
N MET A 74 -6.83 -7.85 -4.97
CA MET A 74 -7.69 -8.07 -6.14
C MET A 74 -8.06 -6.74 -6.80
N ALA A 75 -8.48 -5.75 -6.01
CA ALA A 75 -8.74 -4.41 -6.51
C ALA A 75 -7.47 -3.77 -7.10
N ALA A 76 -6.31 -3.91 -6.46
CA ALA A 76 -5.04 -3.44 -6.98
C ALA A 76 -4.71 -4.05 -8.34
N ALA A 77 -4.88 -5.36 -8.51
CA ALA A 77 -4.62 -6.08 -9.76
C ALA A 77 -5.54 -5.62 -10.90
N ILE A 78 -6.85 -5.50 -10.65
CA ILE A 78 -7.83 -4.99 -11.62
C ILE A 78 -7.50 -3.53 -12.01
N GLY A 79 -7.06 -2.73 -11.04
CA GLY A 79 -6.63 -1.35 -11.24
C GLY A 79 -5.38 -1.24 -12.09
N ALA A 80 -4.43 -2.16 -11.90
CA ALA A 80 -3.19 -2.27 -12.66
C ALA A 80 -3.38 -2.88 -14.06
N GLY A 81 -4.56 -3.45 -14.35
CA GLY A 81 -4.87 -4.06 -15.65
C GLY A 81 -4.30 -5.47 -15.81
N LEU A 82 -4.05 -6.17 -14.70
CA LEU A 82 -3.67 -7.58 -14.74
C LEU A 82 -4.85 -8.45 -15.23
N PRO A 83 -4.58 -9.52 -16.00
CA PRO A 83 -5.59 -10.42 -16.54
C PRO A 83 -6.11 -11.41 -15.49
N VAL A 84 -6.74 -10.89 -14.43
CA VAL A 84 -7.17 -11.66 -13.25
C VAL A 84 -8.19 -12.75 -13.56
N GLU A 85 -8.93 -12.62 -14.66
CA GLU A 85 -9.94 -13.57 -15.12
C GLU A 85 -9.35 -14.78 -15.87
N GLN A 86 -8.10 -14.69 -16.32
CA GLN A 86 -7.44 -15.74 -17.09
C GLN A 86 -6.95 -16.87 -16.18
N ALA A 87 -6.71 -18.04 -16.77
CA ALA A 87 -6.17 -19.19 -16.04
C ALA A 87 -4.69 -19.01 -15.65
N SER A 88 -3.99 -18.05 -16.27
CA SER A 88 -2.59 -17.74 -15.97
C SER A 88 -2.44 -17.02 -14.63
N GLY A 89 -1.38 -17.33 -13.90
CA GLY A 89 -1.01 -16.66 -12.66
C GLY A 89 -0.61 -15.19 -12.89
N SER A 90 -1.21 -14.28 -12.13
CA SER A 90 -0.82 -12.87 -12.05
C SER A 90 -0.38 -12.53 -10.63
N MET A 91 0.81 -11.93 -10.47
CA MET A 91 1.31 -11.50 -9.16
C MET A 91 1.24 -9.97 -9.03
N VAL A 92 0.66 -9.52 -7.92
CA VAL A 92 0.61 -8.09 -7.55
C VAL A 92 1.21 -7.89 -6.16
N VAL A 93 1.96 -6.81 -5.99
CA VAL A 93 2.54 -6.35 -4.72
C VAL A 93 2.10 -4.90 -4.52
N ASP A 94 1.15 -4.68 -3.62
CA ASP A 94 0.66 -3.35 -3.24
C ASP A 94 1.36 -2.84 -1.98
N ILE A 95 2.15 -1.78 -2.12
CA ILE A 95 2.92 -1.21 -1.03
C ILE A 95 2.24 0.08 -0.57
N GLY A 96 1.43 -0.04 0.47
CA GLY A 96 0.68 1.05 1.08
C GLY A 96 1.48 1.85 2.12
N GLY A 97 0.74 2.56 2.97
CA GLY A 97 1.32 3.29 4.10
C GLY A 97 1.76 2.35 5.22
N GLY A 98 0.85 1.56 5.77
CA GLY A 98 1.13 0.69 6.92
C GLY A 98 1.44 -0.76 6.57
N THR A 99 1.06 -1.21 5.37
CA THR A 99 1.12 -2.60 4.95
C THR A 99 1.66 -2.74 3.53
N THR A 100 2.17 -3.94 3.24
CA THR A 100 2.41 -4.44 1.90
C THR A 100 1.56 -5.68 1.72
N GLU A 101 0.63 -5.63 0.76
CA GLU A 101 -0.23 -6.75 0.38
C GLU A 101 0.36 -7.43 -0.87
N ILE A 102 0.48 -8.75 -0.83
CA ILE A 102 1.01 -9.54 -1.93
C ILE A 102 -0.05 -10.58 -2.28
N ALA A 103 -0.36 -10.72 -3.57
CA ALA A 103 -1.27 -11.77 -4.01
C ALA A 103 -0.87 -12.39 -5.33
N ILE A 104 -1.22 -13.66 -5.47
CA ILE A 104 -1.21 -14.41 -6.71
C ILE A 104 -2.66 -14.71 -7.08
N ILE A 105 -3.07 -14.27 -8.27
CA ILE A 105 -4.45 -14.27 -8.74
C ILE A 105 -4.56 -15.08 -10.03
N SER A 106 -5.62 -15.87 -10.14
CA SER A 106 -6.01 -16.61 -11.34
C SER A 106 -7.51 -16.91 -11.29
N LEU A 107 -8.20 -16.91 -12.42
CA LEU A 107 -9.63 -17.23 -12.54
C LEU A 107 -10.54 -16.42 -11.59
N ASN A 108 -10.28 -15.12 -11.46
CA ASN A 108 -10.93 -14.19 -10.53
C ASN A 108 -10.80 -14.57 -9.04
N GLY A 109 -9.91 -15.49 -8.70
CA GLY A 109 -9.66 -15.94 -7.33
C GLY A 109 -8.26 -15.57 -6.87
N VAL A 110 -8.15 -15.17 -5.60
CA VAL A 110 -6.86 -15.07 -4.92
C VAL A 110 -6.42 -16.49 -4.53
N VAL A 111 -5.38 -16.99 -5.19
CA VAL A 111 -4.83 -18.33 -4.97
C VAL A 111 -3.90 -18.34 -3.76
N TYR A 112 -3.11 -17.27 -3.61
CA TYR A 112 -2.25 -17.05 -2.46
C TYR A 112 -2.25 -15.57 -2.11
N SER A 113 -2.19 -15.26 -0.81
CA SER A 113 -2.05 -13.90 -0.31
C SER A 113 -1.17 -13.83 0.93
N GLU A 114 -0.34 -12.80 1.01
CA GLU A 114 0.48 -12.46 2.17
C GLU A 114 0.30 -10.97 2.50
N SER A 115 0.37 -10.63 3.78
CA SER A 115 0.27 -9.23 4.23
C SER A 115 1.28 -9.00 5.33
N VAL A 116 2.20 -8.07 5.10
CA VAL A 116 3.21 -7.68 6.08
C VAL A 116 2.99 -6.25 6.53
N ARG A 117 3.18 -5.97 7.83
CA ARG A 117 3.03 -4.64 8.44
C ARG A 117 4.24 -3.74 8.22
N VAL A 118 4.65 -3.68 6.96
CA VAL A 118 5.76 -2.88 6.44
C VAL A 118 5.26 -2.14 5.21
N GLY A 119 5.49 -0.83 5.17
CA GLY A 119 5.09 0.05 4.08
C GLY A 119 5.75 1.42 4.25
N GLY A 120 5.15 2.44 3.64
CA GLY A 120 5.64 3.82 3.68
C GLY A 120 5.91 4.38 5.09
N ASP A 121 5.14 3.98 6.10
CA ASP A 121 5.27 4.41 7.49
C ASP A 121 6.54 3.86 8.14
N ARG A 122 6.90 2.60 7.84
CA ARG A 122 8.15 1.99 8.35
C ARG A 122 9.38 2.63 7.72
N PHE A 123 9.28 3.07 6.47
CA PHE A 123 10.33 3.87 5.84
C PHE A 123 10.54 5.20 6.58
N ASP A 124 9.46 5.89 6.93
CA ASP A 124 9.53 7.18 7.65
C ASP A 124 10.08 6.99 9.08
N GLU A 125 9.68 5.92 9.77
CA GLU A 125 10.22 5.55 11.09
C GLU A 125 11.72 5.22 11.04
N ALA A 126 12.16 4.51 9.99
CA ALA A 126 13.56 4.17 9.78
C ALA A 126 14.41 5.43 9.55
N ILE A 127 13.94 6.35 8.71
CA ILE A 127 14.58 7.66 8.47
C ILE A 127 14.63 8.49 9.77
N THR A 128 13.52 8.54 10.52
CA THR A 128 13.46 9.26 11.80
C THR A 128 14.46 8.69 12.81
N THR A 129 14.57 7.36 12.86
CA THR A 129 15.49 6.66 13.74
C THR A 129 16.95 6.91 13.35
N HIS A 130 17.25 6.89 12.05
CA HIS A 130 18.57 7.23 11.51
C HIS A 130 18.98 8.65 11.92
N VAL A 131 18.12 9.64 11.67
CA VAL A 131 18.37 11.05 12.02
C VAL A 131 18.59 11.22 13.53
N ARG A 132 17.79 10.54 14.35
CA ARG A 132 17.95 10.56 15.80
C ARG A 132 19.30 10.02 16.25
N ARG A 133 19.75 8.89 15.67
CA ARG A 133 20.99 8.21 16.05
C ARG A 133 22.24 8.97 15.57
N ASN A 134 22.24 9.43 14.32
CA ASN A 134 23.45 10.00 13.69
C ASN A 134 23.59 11.51 13.89
N TYR A 135 22.48 12.24 14.02
CA TYR A 135 22.49 13.71 14.13
C TYR A 135 22.01 14.22 15.50
N GLY A 136 21.62 13.33 16.41
CA GLY A 136 21.12 13.69 17.74
C GLY A 136 19.91 14.62 17.69
N SER A 137 19.08 14.50 16.63
CA SER A 137 18.00 15.42 16.31
C SER A 137 16.68 14.69 16.10
N LEU A 138 15.58 15.32 16.46
CA LEU A 138 14.23 14.83 16.19
C LEU A 138 13.64 15.56 14.98
N ILE A 139 13.03 14.79 14.09
CA ILE A 139 12.21 15.28 12.98
C ILE A 139 10.78 14.69 13.12
N GLY A 140 9.80 15.35 12.51
CA GLY A 140 8.42 14.84 12.46
C GLY A 140 8.16 14.04 11.19
N ASP A 141 7.05 13.31 11.17
CA ASP A 141 6.64 12.40 10.09
C ASP A 141 6.65 13.07 8.72
N ALA A 142 6.13 14.30 8.60
CA ALA A 142 6.11 15.05 7.35
C ALA A 142 7.52 15.35 6.81
N THR A 143 8.48 15.57 7.70
CA THR A 143 9.89 15.77 7.32
C THR A 143 10.52 14.46 6.88
N ALA A 144 10.23 13.36 7.58
CA ALA A 144 10.70 12.03 7.20
C ALA A 144 10.16 11.61 5.82
N GLU A 145 8.86 11.81 5.58
CA GLU A 145 8.22 11.53 4.28
C GLU A 145 8.80 12.40 3.16
N ARG A 146 9.15 13.66 3.45
CA ARG A 146 9.83 14.54 2.49
C ARG A 146 11.21 14.00 2.11
N ILE A 147 12.02 13.61 3.10
CA ILE A 147 13.34 12.99 2.87
C ILE A 147 13.18 11.72 2.02
N LYS A 148 12.21 10.86 2.37
CA LYS A 148 11.88 9.62 1.64
C LYS A 148 11.60 9.90 0.16
N LYS A 149 10.77 10.88 -0.14
CA LYS A 149 10.35 11.21 -1.51
C LYS A 149 11.46 11.89 -2.33
N GLU A 150 12.23 12.80 -1.72
CA GLU A 150 13.23 13.58 -2.44
C GLU A 150 14.53 12.79 -2.70
N ILE A 151 15.04 12.10 -1.69
CA ILE A 151 16.37 11.45 -1.77
C ILE A 151 16.37 9.95 -1.47
N GLY A 152 15.22 9.37 -1.08
CA GLY A 152 15.09 7.92 -0.88
C GLY A 152 15.41 7.11 -2.14
N CYS A 153 16.01 5.94 -1.93
CA CYS A 153 16.36 4.96 -2.94
C CYS A 153 16.31 3.58 -2.30
N ALA A 154 15.95 2.56 -3.09
CA ALA A 154 15.91 1.17 -2.63
C ALA A 154 17.07 0.31 -3.12
N PHE A 155 17.80 0.75 -4.15
CA PHE A 155 18.86 -0.05 -4.78
C PHE A 155 20.15 0.74 -5.01
N VAL A 156 21.29 0.07 -4.81
CA VAL A 156 22.62 0.63 -5.06
C VAL A 156 22.90 0.61 -6.57
N GLY A 157 23.39 1.72 -7.13
CA GLY A 157 23.96 1.73 -8.49
C GLY A 157 23.02 2.16 -9.62
N SER A 158 21.79 2.55 -9.31
CA SER A 158 20.81 3.06 -10.27
C SER A 158 20.97 4.55 -10.63
N SER A 159 21.60 5.35 -9.76
CA SER A 159 22.04 6.71 -10.07
C SER A 159 23.48 6.92 -9.62
N SER A 160 24.33 7.36 -10.54
CA SER A 160 25.70 7.81 -10.25
C SER A 160 25.75 9.10 -9.42
N GLU A 161 24.62 9.78 -9.24
CA GLU A 161 24.52 11.03 -8.47
C GLU A 161 24.00 10.79 -7.06
N ILE A 162 24.83 11.14 -6.08
CA ILE A 162 24.44 11.30 -4.68
C ILE A 162 23.52 12.51 -4.61
N ARG A 163 22.28 12.30 -4.11
CA ARG A 163 21.33 13.38 -3.88
C ARG A 163 21.39 13.83 -2.44
N GLU A 164 21.28 15.12 -2.20
CA GLU A 164 21.34 15.72 -0.87
C GLU A 164 20.09 16.53 -0.56
N ILE A 165 19.77 16.65 0.73
CA ILE A 165 18.65 17.45 1.22
C ILE A 165 19.03 18.11 2.54
N ASP A 166 18.78 19.41 2.65
CA ASP A 166 18.91 20.12 3.91
C ASP A 166 17.64 19.93 4.75
N VAL A 167 17.85 19.55 6.01
CA VAL A 167 16.79 19.25 6.96
C VAL A 167 17.02 20.03 8.25
N ARG A 168 15.92 20.49 8.84
CA ARG A 168 15.90 21.11 10.16
C ARG A 168 15.18 20.21 11.14
N GLY A 169 15.88 19.84 12.22
CA GLY A 169 15.33 19.07 13.33
C GLY A 169 15.48 19.80 14.66
N ARG A 170 14.91 19.23 15.73
CA ARG A 170 15.13 19.70 17.10
C ARG A 170 16.26 18.90 17.73
N ASN A 171 17.35 19.56 18.12
CA ASN A 171 18.45 18.93 18.83
C ASN A 171 17.96 18.33 20.16
N LEU A 172 18.35 17.10 20.47
CA LEU A 172 17.91 16.39 21.67
C LEU A 172 18.57 16.88 22.95
N ALA A 173 19.83 17.33 22.89
CA ALA A 173 20.58 17.80 24.05
C ALA A 173 20.21 19.24 24.42
N GLU A 174 20.11 20.11 23.42
CA GLU A 174 19.91 21.55 23.62
C GLU A 174 18.44 21.98 23.48
N GLY A 175 17.60 21.15 22.87
CA GLY A 175 16.18 21.46 22.63
C GLY A 175 15.94 22.52 21.55
N VAL A 176 16.99 23.06 20.92
CA VAL A 176 16.91 24.12 19.90
C VAL A 176 16.91 23.55 18.48
N PRO A 177 16.38 24.28 17.48
CA PRO A 177 16.44 23.85 16.10
C PRO A 177 17.88 23.78 15.57
N ARG A 178 18.23 22.68 14.91
CA ARG A 178 19.53 22.45 14.25
C ARG A 178 19.30 22.04 12.80
N SER A 179 20.14 22.55 11.90
CA SER A 179 20.17 22.13 10.49
C SER A 179 21.32 21.15 10.25
N PHE A 180 21.09 20.21 9.35
CA PHE A 180 22.07 19.24 8.86
C PHE A 180 21.67 18.79 7.45
N THR A 181 22.65 18.32 6.69
CA THR A 181 22.46 17.84 5.31
C THR A 181 22.45 16.32 5.35
N LEU A 182 21.46 15.73 4.69
CA LEU A 182 21.31 14.30 4.51
C LEU A 182 21.61 13.91 3.06
N ASN A 183 22.04 12.68 2.79
CA ASN A 183 22.33 12.19 1.44
C ASN A 183 21.65 10.85 1.11
N SER A 184 21.55 10.51 -0.17
CA SER A 184 20.82 9.31 -0.61
C SER A 184 21.40 7.99 -0.09
N ASP A 185 22.71 7.90 0.15
CA ASP A 185 23.37 6.66 0.56
C ASP A 185 23.07 6.33 2.03
N GLU A 186 23.10 7.34 2.91
CA GLU A 186 22.73 7.16 4.31
C GLU A 186 21.23 6.85 4.47
N ILE A 187 20.37 7.37 3.59
CA ILE A 187 18.94 7.04 3.58
C ILE A 187 18.73 5.63 3.07
N LEU A 188 19.45 5.20 2.04
CA LEU A 188 19.43 3.81 1.59
C LEU A 188 19.87 2.84 2.70
N GLU A 189 20.90 3.19 3.48
CA GLU A 189 21.32 2.43 4.67
C GLU A 189 20.19 2.36 5.71
N ALA A 190 19.53 3.49 5.99
CA ALA A 190 18.40 3.53 6.91
C ALA A 190 17.24 2.63 6.47
N LEU A 191 16.99 2.53 5.16
CA LEU A 191 15.86 1.80 4.60
C LEU A 191 16.13 0.28 4.43
N GLN A 192 17.33 -0.22 4.69
CA GLN A 192 17.67 -1.64 4.44
C GLN A 192 16.74 -2.63 5.15
N GLU A 193 16.44 -2.39 6.43
CA GLU A 193 15.59 -3.29 7.24
C GLU A 193 14.16 -3.41 6.64
N PRO A 194 13.40 -2.32 6.45
CA PRO A 194 12.05 -2.42 5.90
C PRO A 194 12.04 -2.88 4.43
N LEU A 195 13.05 -2.53 3.62
CA LEU A 195 13.17 -3.03 2.25
C LEU A 195 13.38 -4.55 2.22
N THR A 196 14.29 -5.06 3.06
CA THR A 196 14.55 -6.49 3.19
C THR A 196 13.27 -7.23 3.58
N ALA A 197 12.49 -6.69 4.53
CA ALA A 197 11.23 -7.32 4.94
C ALA A 197 10.23 -7.47 3.78
N ILE A 198 10.11 -6.46 2.90
CA ILE A 198 9.27 -6.53 1.70
C ILE A 198 9.81 -7.58 0.73
N VAL A 199 11.11 -7.56 0.44
CA VAL A 199 11.75 -8.55 -0.46
C VAL A 199 11.53 -9.98 0.04
N GLN A 200 11.72 -10.23 1.34
CA GLN A 200 11.50 -11.55 1.92
C GLN A 200 10.04 -11.99 1.82
N ALA A 201 9.09 -11.07 1.99
CA ALA A 201 7.67 -11.37 1.81
C ALA A 201 7.34 -11.75 0.35
N VAL A 202 7.91 -11.04 -0.62
CA VAL A 202 7.77 -11.36 -2.05
C VAL A 202 8.35 -12.75 -2.37
N LYS A 203 9.57 -13.04 -1.90
CA LYS A 203 10.21 -14.35 -2.09
C LYS A 203 9.40 -15.47 -1.43
N GLY A 204 8.92 -15.24 -0.20
CA GLY A 204 8.04 -16.19 0.50
C GLY A 204 6.75 -16.47 -0.27
N ALA A 205 6.14 -15.46 -0.89
CA ALA A 205 4.94 -15.66 -1.72
C ALA A 205 5.22 -16.52 -2.97
N LEU A 206 6.36 -16.31 -3.62
CA LEU A 206 6.80 -17.12 -4.76
C LEU A 206 7.08 -18.58 -4.34
N GLU A 207 7.70 -18.80 -3.19
CA GLU A 207 7.98 -20.14 -2.67
C GLU A 207 6.72 -20.94 -2.33
N GLN A 208 5.63 -20.25 -1.97
CA GLN A 208 4.33 -20.87 -1.66
C GLN A 208 3.41 -20.98 -2.88
N SER A 209 3.83 -20.45 -4.03
CA SER A 209 3.03 -20.48 -5.25
C SER A 209 2.95 -21.90 -5.83
N PRO A 210 1.77 -22.34 -6.33
CA PRO A 210 1.67 -23.57 -7.10
C PRO A 210 2.66 -23.55 -8.29
N PRO A 211 3.35 -24.67 -8.60
CA PRO A 211 4.37 -24.70 -9.65
C PRO A 211 3.90 -24.18 -11.01
N GLU A 212 2.63 -24.44 -11.36
CA GLU A 212 2.02 -23.97 -12.60
C GLU A 212 1.95 -22.44 -12.65
N LEU A 213 1.51 -21.79 -11.56
CA LEU A 213 1.43 -20.34 -11.48
C LEU A 213 2.80 -19.69 -11.30
N ALA A 214 3.73 -20.37 -10.64
CA ALA A 214 5.12 -19.92 -10.52
C ALA A 214 5.76 -19.77 -11.90
N SER A 215 5.48 -20.70 -12.82
CA SER A 215 5.95 -20.64 -14.21
C SER A 215 5.36 -19.45 -14.95
N ASP A 216 4.05 -19.19 -14.80
CA ASP A 216 3.40 -18.04 -15.43
C ASP A 216 4.02 -16.72 -14.93
N ILE A 217 4.20 -16.59 -13.61
CA ILE A 217 4.81 -15.41 -12.97
C ILE A 217 6.27 -15.25 -13.37
N ALA A 218 7.01 -16.34 -13.60
CA ALA A 218 8.37 -16.29 -14.09
C ALA A 218 8.48 -15.64 -15.48
N GLU A 219 7.47 -15.84 -16.32
CA GLU A 219 7.40 -15.25 -17.67
C GLU A 219 6.82 -13.83 -17.65
N SER A 220 5.72 -13.60 -16.92
CA SER A 220 5.02 -12.31 -16.89
C SER A 220 5.65 -11.28 -15.95
N GLY A 221 6.40 -11.76 -14.95
CA GLY A 221 6.85 -10.96 -13.83
C GLY A 221 5.75 -10.64 -12.83
N LEU A 222 6.05 -9.69 -11.93
CA LEU A 222 5.13 -9.16 -10.92
C LEU A 222 4.91 -7.66 -11.11
N VAL A 223 3.75 -7.17 -10.65
CA VAL A 223 3.38 -5.76 -10.75
C VAL A 223 3.36 -5.08 -9.39
N LEU A 224 4.09 -3.98 -9.25
CA LEU A 224 4.09 -3.11 -8.07
C LEU A 224 2.96 -2.06 -8.17
N THR A 225 2.21 -1.92 -7.08
CA THR A 225 1.16 -0.91 -6.91
C THR A 225 1.30 -0.22 -5.55
N GLY A 226 0.46 0.78 -5.28
CA GLY A 226 0.52 1.55 -4.04
C GLY A 226 1.54 2.67 -4.06
N GLY A 227 1.50 3.53 -3.04
CA GLY A 227 2.39 4.69 -2.96
C GLY A 227 3.86 4.31 -2.75
N GLY A 228 4.13 3.18 -2.12
CA GLY A 228 5.48 2.66 -1.90
C GLY A 228 6.16 2.18 -3.19
N ALA A 229 5.40 1.80 -4.23
CA ALA A 229 5.95 1.46 -5.54
C ALA A 229 6.67 2.64 -6.22
N LEU A 230 6.42 3.88 -5.78
CA LEU A 230 7.11 5.08 -6.25
C LEU A 230 8.49 5.28 -5.60
N MET A 231 8.87 4.44 -4.64
CA MET A 231 10.23 4.44 -4.10
C MET A 231 11.22 4.16 -5.23
N LYS A 232 12.17 5.06 -5.41
CA LYS A 232 13.13 4.98 -6.52
C LYS A 232 13.88 3.65 -6.46
N ASP A 233 13.88 2.95 -7.60
CA ASP A 233 14.62 1.70 -7.84
C ASP A 233 14.19 0.50 -6.97
N LEU A 234 12.99 0.54 -6.40
CA LEU A 234 12.42 -0.59 -5.67
C LEU A 234 12.11 -1.78 -6.59
N ASP A 235 11.67 -1.50 -7.80
CA ASP A 235 11.52 -2.45 -8.88
C ASP A 235 12.82 -3.20 -9.17
N LYS A 236 13.96 -2.47 -9.25
CA LYS A 236 15.28 -3.05 -9.47
C LYS A 236 15.73 -3.92 -8.31
N LEU A 237 15.55 -3.45 -7.07
CA LEU A 237 15.86 -4.25 -5.88
C LEU A 237 15.10 -5.59 -5.90
N ILE A 238 13.78 -5.54 -6.12
CA ILE A 238 12.96 -6.76 -6.13
C ILE A 238 13.35 -7.64 -7.31
N SER A 239 13.63 -7.07 -8.49
CA SER A 239 14.05 -7.81 -9.67
C SER A 239 15.38 -8.53 -9.45
N GLU A 240 16.37 -7.87 -8.86
CA GLU A 240 17.67 -8.46 -8.53
C GLU A 240 17.52 -9.63 -7.52
N GLU A 241 16.71 -9.43 -6.48
CA GLU A 241 16.56 -10.40 -5.39
C GLU A 241 15.68 -11.60 -5.71
N THR A 242 14.78 -11.46 -6.69
CA THR A 242 13.83 -12.51 -7.12
C THR A 242 14.23 -13.15 -8.45
N GLY A 243 15.00 -12.46 -9.29
CA GLY A 243 15.30 -12.87 -10.66
C GLY A 243 14.12 -12.67 -11.63
N LEU A 244 13.05 -12.00 -11.20
CA LEU A 244 11.83 -11.81 -11.99
C LEU A 244 11.78 -10.42 -12.64
N PRO A 245 11.08 -10.27 -13.78
CA PRO A 245 10.66 -8.96 -14.25
C PRO A 245 9.76 -8.28 -13.22
N VAL A 246 10.02 -7.01 -12.92
CA VAL A 246 9.21 -6.21 -12.01
C VAL A 246 8.70 -4.98 -12.76
N ILE A 247 7.38 -4.79 -12.75
CA ILE A 247 6.72 -3.73 -13.49
C ILE A 247 6.04 -2.81 -12.47
N VAL A 248 6.32 -1.51 -12.51
CA VAL A 248 5.54 -0.53 -11.74
C VAL A 248 4.29 -0.18 -12.52
N ALA A 249 3.12 -0.28 -11.90
CA ALA A 249 1.87 0.15 -12.53
C ALA A 249 1.92 1.63 -12.93
N GLU A 250 1.25 2.00 -14.03
CA GLU A 250 1.31 3.37 -14.59
C GLU A 250 0.87 4.45 -13.60
N ASP A 251 -0.21 4.21 -12.87
CA ASP A 251 -0.68 5.06 -11.77
C ASP A 251 -0.90 4.21 -10.52
N PRO A 252 0.18 3.91 -9.78
CA PRO A 252 0.18 2.92 -8.71
C PRO A 252 -0.59 3.40 -7.49
N LEU A 253 -0.66 4.72 -7.26
CA LEU A 253 -1.38 5.32 -6.13
C LEU A 253 -2.91 5.14 -6.25
N SER A 254 -3.43 5.09 -7.48
CA SER A 254 -4.88 4.99 -7.70
C SER A 254 -5.35 3.59 -8.08
N CYS A 255 -4.46 2.60 -8.19
CA CYS A 255 -4.80 1.23 -8.61
C CYS A 255 -5.99 0.65 -7.83
N VAL A 256 -5.93 0.61 -6.50
CA VAL A 256 -7.01 0.07 -5.65
C VAL A 256 -8.35 0.78 -5.90
N ALA A 257 -8.35 2.11 -5.96
CA ALA A 257 -9.57 2.89 -6.19
C ALA A 257 -10.15 2.64 -7.59
N ARG A 258 -9.31 2.64 -8.64
CA ARG A 258 -9.73 2.38 -10.03
C ARG A 258 -10.24 0.95 -10.19
N GLY A 259 -9.55 -0.02 -9.59
CA GLY A 259 -9.95 -1.42 -9.64
C GLY A 259 -11.23 -1.70 -8.86
N GLY A 260 -11.41 -1.09 -7.70
CA GLY A 260 -12.67 -1.11 -6.97
C GLY A 260 -13.82 -0.52 -7.79
N GLY A 261 -13.60 0.61 -8.48
CA GLY A 261 -14.59 1.18 -9.40
C GLY A 261 -15.00 0.21 -10.53
N LYS A 262 -14.01 -0.39 -11.22
CA LYS A 262 -14.26 -1.40 -12.26
C LYS A 262 -14.98 -2.64 -11.71
N ALA A 263 -14.59 -3.12 -10.53
CA ALA A 263 -15.22 -4.27 -9.88
C ALA A 263 -16.70 -3.97 -9.54
N MET A 264 -17.00 -2.76 -9.08
CA MET A 264 -18.37 -2.32 -8.82
C MET A 264 -19.23 -2.30 -10.09
N GLU A 265 -18.68 -1.83 -11.22
CA GLU A 265 -19.36 -1.87 -12.52
C GLU A 265 -19.62 -3.32 -12.99
N LEU A 266 -18.68 -4.23 -12.77
CA LEU A 266 -18.83 -5.65 -13.12
C LEU A 266 -19.92 -6.35 -12.30
N MET A 267 -19.99 -6.04 -11.00
CA MET A 267 -21.05 -6.53 -10.10
C MET A 267 -22.43 -6.08 -10.58
N ASP A 268 -22.55 -4.83 -11.04
CA ASP A 268 -23.80 -4.26 -11.56
C ASP A 268 -24.23 -4.92 -12.88
N ALA A 269 -23.27 -5.28 -13.73
CA ALA A 269 -23.56 -5.86 -15.04
C ALA A 269 -24.01 -7.33 -14.99
N HIS A 270 -23.65 -8.08 -13.93
CA HIS A 270 -23.82 -9.53 -13.94
C HIS A 270 -24.71 -10.11 -12.83
N ASP A 271 -25.15 -9.34 -11.83
CA ASP A 271 -25.91 -9.88 -10.67
C ASP A 271 -25.17 -11.07 -10.01
N ILE A 272 -23.83 -11.00 -10.01
CA ILE A 272 -22.92 -12.08 -9.61
C ILE A 272 -22.20 -11.72 -8.30
N ASP A 273 -22.34 -12.59 -7.28
CA ASP A 273 -21.63 -12.55 -5.99
C ASP A 273 -20.19 -13.13 -6.04
N LEU A 274 -19.65 -13.51 -7.21
CA LEU A 274 -18.37 -14.24 -7.33
C LEU A 274 -17.12 -13.47 -6.85
N VAL A 275 -17.19 -12.14 -6.68
CA VAL A 275 -16.04 -11.29 -6.31
C VAL A 275 -16.17 -10.76 -4.88
N THR A 276 -17.30 -11.02 -4.21
CA THR A 276 -17.54 -10.50 -2.86
C THR A 276 -17.32 -11.57 -1.81
N LEU A 277 -16.66 -11.18 -0.74
CA LEU A 277 -16.58 -11.97 0.49
C LEU A 277 -17.86 -11.74 1.29
N ASP A 278 -18.65 -12.79 1.48
CA ASP A 278 -19.84 -12.78 2.36
C ASP A 278 -19.52 -12.43 3.83
#